data_AF-A0A9E4IF37-F1
#
_entry.id   AF-A0A9E4IF37-F1
#
_cell.length_a   1.000
_cell.length_b   1.000
_cell.length_c   1.000
_cell.angle_alpha   90.00
_cell.angle_beta   90.00
_cell.angle_gamma   90.00
#
_symmetry.space_group_name_H-M   'P 1'
#
loop_
_entity.id
_entity.type
_entity.pdbx_description
1 polymer ?
#
loop_
_entity_poly.entity_id
_entity_poly.type
_entity_poly.pdbx_seq_one_letter_code
_entity_poly.pdbx_strand_id
1 'polypeptide(L)' 'MADSGIRPERSSSRPISASGVWKVFGRRVADAMQMARDNVDQSTILAESGCAVAVKDASFEVNRGEDADAARMMGTPSL' A
#
# COMPACT_ATOMS: atom_id res chain seq x y z
N MET A 1 -23.34 15.98 42.94
CA MET A 1 -22.63 16.61 41.81
C MET A 1 -22.18 15.49 40.89
N ALA A 2 -22.93 15.24 39.82
CA ALA A 2 -22.56 14.23 38.83
C ALA A 2 -21.50 14.84 37.91
N ASP A 3 -20.30 14.27 37.94
CA ASP A 3 -19.25 14.51 36.97
C ASP A 3 -19.83 14.23 35.58
N SER A 4 -20.16 15.30 34.85
CA SER A 4 -20.58 15.21 33.45
C SER A 4 -19.33 14.97 32.64
N GLY A 5 -18.78 13.77 32.81
CA GLY A 5 -17.63 13.28 32.05
C GLY A 5 -17.99 13.37 30.58
N ILE A 6 -17.31 14.26 29.88
CA ILE A 6 -17.28 14.29 28.42
C ILE A 6 -16.79 12.90 28.00
N ARG A 7 -17.73 12.01 27.66
CA ARG A 7 -17.38 10.81 26.90
C ARG A 7 -17.02 11.35 25.52
N PRO A 8 -15.76 11.25 25.05
CA PRO A 8 -15.46 11.66 23.69
C PRO A 8 -16.39 10.87 22.79
N GLU A 9 -17.21 11.57 22.00
CA GLU A 9 -17.99 10.92 20.98
C GLU A 9 -17.03 10.06 20.17
N ARG A 10 -17.36 8.77 20.01
CA ARG A 10 -16.67 7.90 19.08
C ARG A 10 -16.89 8.47 17.69
N SER A 11 -16.02 9.39 17.28
CA SER A 11 -15.84 9.72 15.88
C SER A 11 -15.61 8.39 15.20
N SER A 12 -16.50 8.04 14.27
CA SER A 12 -16.44 6.84 13.45
C SER A 12 -15.15 6.89 12.64
N SER A 13 -14.06 6.47 13.27
CA SER A 13 -12.73 6.57 12.72
C SER A 13 -12.63 5.52 11.64
N ARG A 14 -12.74 5.96 10.39
CA ARG A 14 -12.51 5.11 9.24
C ARG A 14 -11.05 4.68 9.25
N PRO A 15 -10.75 3.43 8.87
CA PRO A 15 -9.37 2.99 8.75
C PRO A 15 -8.63 3.77 7.66
N ILE A 16 -7.31 3.83 7.77
CA ILE A 16 -6.45 4.28 6.67
C ILE A 16 -6.35 3.10 5.72
N SER A 17 -6.82 3.25 4.49
CA SER A 17 -6.80 2.21 3.47
C SER A 17 -6.14 2.71 2.20
N ALA A 18 -5.32 1.88 1.57
CA ALA A 18 -4.81 2.11 0.23
C ALA A 18 -4.92 0.82 -0.58
N SER A 19 -5.25 0.94 -1.86
CA SER A 19 -5.46 -0.20 -2.76
C SER A 19 -4.74 0.03 -4.08
N GLY A 20 -4.11 -1.02 -4.60
CA GLY A 20 -3.39 -1.00 -5.87
C GLY A 20 -2.29 0.07 -5.91
N VAL A 21 -1.53 0.20 -4.82
CA VAL A 21 -0.47 1.20 -4.70
C VAL A 21 0.76 0.73 -5.47
N TRP A 22 1.31 1.63 -6.29
CA TRP A 22 2.54 1.43 -7.04
C TRP A 22 3.55 2.52 -6.69
N LYS A 23 4.83 2.13 -6.61
CA LYS A 23 5.94 3.07 -6.51
C LYS A 23 7.02 2.66 -7.49
N VAL A 24 7.22 3.49 -8.50
CA VAL A 24 8.18 3.24 -9.58
C VAL A 24 9.04 4.49 -9.76
N PHE A 25 10.35 4.30 -9.77
CA PHE A 25 11.33 5.35 -10.07
C PHE A 25 11.85 5.18 -11.49
N GLY A 26 12.00 6.28 -12.24
CA GLY A 26 12.54 6.28 -13.60
C GLY A 26 11.66 7.05 -14.59
N ARG A 27 11.93 6.89 -15.89
CA ARG A 27 11.20 7.58 -16.97
C ARG A 27 10.24 6.68 -17.73
N ARG A 28 10.58 5.41 -17.94
CA ARG A 28 9.77 4.43 -18.68
C ARG A 28 8.82 3.66 -17.76
N VAL A 29 8.06 4.39 -16.95
CA VAL A 29 7.24 3.83 -15.87
C VAL A 29 6.17 2.87 -16.40
N ALA A 30 5.52 3.20 -17.52
CA ALA A 30 4.49 2.34 -18.11
C ALA A 30 5.04 0.96 -18.51
N ASP A 31 6.21 0.92 -19.16
CA ASP A 31 6.87 -0.32 -19.56
C ASP A 31 7.26 -1.15 -18.33
N ALA A 32 7.85 -0.51 -17.32
CA ALA A 32 8.23 -1.17 -16.07
C ALA A 32 7.02 -1.75 -15.33
N MET A 33 5.90 -1.02 -15.29
CA MET A 33 4.66 -1.50 -14.70
C MET A 33 4.06 -2.67 -15.48
N GLN A 34 4.13 -2.64 -16.82
CA GLN A 34 3.66 -3.76 -17.65
C GLN A 34 4.50 -5.02 -17.40
N MET A 35 5.84 -4.91 -17.46
CA MET A 35 6.75 -6.02 -17.16
C MET A 35 6.54 -6.57 -15.74
N ALA A 36 6.30 -5.71 -14.76
CA ALA A 36 6.00 -6.12 -13.39
C ALA A 36 4.68 -6.89 -13.28
N ARG A 37 3.64 -6.50 -14.02
CA ARG A 37 2.37 -7.24 -14.12
C ARG A 37 2.56 -8.59 -14.81
N ASP A 38 3.45 -8.64 -15.79
CA ASP A 38 3.85 -9.87 -16.50
C ASP A 38 4.80 -10.77 -15.68
N ASN A 39 4.99 -10.47 -14.39
CA ASN A 39 5.85 -11.22 -13.46
C ASN A 39 7.33 -11.32 -13.89
N VAL A 40 7.82 -10.35 -14.67
CA VAL A 40 9.25 -10.21 -14.94
C VAL A 40 9.99 -9.84 -13.64
N ASP A 41 11.17 -10.40 -13.44
CA ASP A 41 11.96 -10.15 -12.24
C ASP A 41 12.49 -8.70 -12.19
N GLN A 42 12.71 -8.18 -10.97
CA GLN A 42 13.11 -6.80 -10.77
C GLN A 42 14.45 -6.43 -11.43
N SER A 43 15.38 -7.37 -11.56
CA SER A 43 16.69 -7.11 -12.16
C SER A 43 16.58 -6.89 -13.66
N THR A 44 15.78 -7.71 -14.33
CA THR A 44 15.44 -7.56 -15.75
C THR A 44 14.64 -6.29 -15.99
N ILE A 45 13.64 -5.99 -15.14
CA ILE A 45 12.89 -4.72 -15.24
C ILE A 45 13.84 -3.52 -15.17
N LEU A 46 14.77 -3.50 -14.22
CA LEU A 46 15.72 -2.41 -14.08
C LEU A 46 16.65 -2.31 -15.30
N ALA A 47 17.18 -3.43 -15.79
CA ALA A 47 18.08 -3.46 -16.93
C ALA A 47 17.41 -2.95 -18.22
N GLU A 48 16.19 -3.40 -18.50
CA GLU A 48 15.49 -3.11 -19.76
C GLU A 48 14.76 -1.76 -19.76
N SER A 49 14.15 -1.39 -18.63
CA SER A 49 13.34 -0.16 -18.52
C SER A 49 14.12 1.02 -17.93
N GLY A 50 15.25 0.77 -17.25
CA GLY A 50 15.93 1.77 -16.44
C GLY A 50 15.13 2.21 -15.22
N CYS A 51 14.09 1.47 -14.83
CA CYS A 51 13.20 1.81 -13.73
C CYS A 51 13.30 0.82 -12.57
N ALA A 52 13.19 1.31 -11.33
CA ALA A 52 13.10 0.49 -10.13
C ALA A 52 11.64 0.45 -9.64
N VAL A 53 11.07 -0.75 -9.53
CA VAL A 53 9.73 -0.98 -8.98
C VAL A 53 9.85 -1.29 -7.49
N ALA A 54 9.61 -0.30 -6.64
CA ALA A 54 9.76 -0.40 -5.19
C ALA A 54 8.49 -0.92 -4.47
N VAL A 55 7.32 -0.67 -5.06
CA VAL A 55 6.04 -1.22 -4.59
C VAL A 55 5.26 -1.70 -5.81
N LYS A 56 4.84 -2.96 -5.79
CA LYS A 56 4.04 -3.62 -6.84
C LYS A 56 2.67 -3.96 -6.26
N ASP A 57 1.65 -3.26 -6.76
CA ASP A 57 0.22 -3.52 -6.52
C ASP A 57 -0.16 -3.80 -5.05
N ALA A 58 0.39 -3.02 -4.13
CA ALA A 58 0.16 -3.24 -2.70
C ALA A 58 -1.20 -2.68 -2.27
N SER A 59 -1.94 -3.47 -1.50
CA SER A 59 -3.19 -3.03 -0.87
C SER A 59 -3.14 -3.35 0.62
N PHE A 60 -3.47 -2.38 1.47
CA PHE A 60 -3.41 -2.53 2.92
C PHE A 60 -4.41 -1.65 3.66
N GLU A 61 -4.71 -2.04 4.89
CA GLU A 61 -5.55 -1.31 5.83
C GLU A 61 -4.85 -1.19 7.21
N VAL A 62 -4.94 -0.01 7.81
CA VAL A 62 -4.51 0.26 9.20
C VAL A 62 -5.70 0.79 9.99
N ASN A 63 -6.17 0.04 10.98
CA ASN A 63 -7.26 0.45 11.85
C ASN A 63 -6.78 1.40 12.94
N ARG A 64 -7.72 2.14 13.53
CA ARG A 64 -7.40 3.04 14.65
C ARG A 64 -6.83 2.24 15.82
N GLY A 65 -5.65 2.64 16.28
CA GLY A 65 -4.96 1.98 17.39
C GLY A 65 -4.12 0.77 16.97
N GLU A 66 -4.07 0.45 15.67
CA GLU A 66 -3.03 -0.42 15.11
C GLU A 66 -1.81 0.45 14.78
N ASP A 67 -0.63 -0.02 15.19
CA ASP A 67 0.62 0.53 14.68
C ASP A 67 0.81 0.11 13.21
N ALA A 68 1.54 0.91 12.43
CA ALA A 68 1.73 0.67 11.00
C ALA A 68 2.37 -0.70 10.69
N ASP A 69 3.14 -1.27 11.63
CA ASP A 69 3.69 -2.61 11.52
C ASP A 69 2.61 -3.72 11.54
N ALA A 70 1.42 -3.43 12.08
CA ALA A 70 0.28 -4.35 12.14
C ALA A 70 -0.70 -4.18 10.96
N ALA A 71 -0.32 -3.41 9.92
CA ALA A 71 -1.14 -3.22 8.73
C ALA A 71 -1.60 -4.56 8.13
N ARG A 72 -2.90 -4.69 7.89
CA ARG A 72 -3.46 -5.87 7.23
C ARG A 72 -3.30 -5.72 5.73
N MET A 73 -2.59 -6.66 5.09
CA MET A 73 -2.53 -6.74 3.63
C MET A 73 -3.88 -7.23 3.08
N MET A 74 -4.40 -6.52 2.09
CA MET A 74 -5.65 -6.83 1.42
C MET A 74 -5.37 -7.56 0.10
N GLY A 75 -5.90 -8.78 -0.06
CA GLY A 75 -5.75 -9.60 -1.26
C GLY A 75 -4.68 -10.68 -1.15
N THR A 76 -4.79 -11.71 -2.00
CA THR A 76 -3.81 -12.81 -2.12
C THR A 76 -2.66 -12.40 -3.03
N PRO A 77 -1.38 -12.56 -2.63
CA PRO A 77 -0.29 -12.44 -3.59
C PRO A 77 -0.51 -13.49 -4.68
N SER A 78 -0.73 -13.04 -5.91
CA SER A 78 -0.70 -13.94 -7.06
C SER A 78 0.76 -14.34 -7.24
N LEU A 79 1.07 -15.59 -6.89
CA LEU A 79 2.37 -16.23 -7.11
C LEU A 79 2.64 -16.38 -8.61
#